data_AF-A0A7G2TTP6-F1
#
_entry.id   AF-A0A7G2TTP6-F1
#
_cell.length_a   1.000
_cell.length_b   1.000
_cell.length_c   1.000
_cell.angle_alpha   90.00
_cell.angle_beta   90.00
_cell.angle_gamma   90.00
#
_symmetry.space_group_name_H-M   'P 1'
#
loop_
_entity.id
_entity.type
_entity.pdbx_description
1 polymer ?
#
loop_
_entity_poly.entity_id
_entity_poly.type
_entity_poly.pdbx_seq_one_letter_code
_entity_poly.pdbx_strand_id
1 'polypeptide(L)'
;MDHPLIDLINARIRKAEEEGAFDNLPGAGKPLPPCDDPENAVFNRILKDNGAVPEFVSLSRELARLRETLLETADRSERRRIMQEVSLLEARIELARKAR
;
A
#
# COMPACT_ATOMS: atom_id res chain seq x y z
N MET A 1 -31.28 -13.89 1.11
CA MET A 1 -31.79 -14.29 -0.22
C MET A 1 -30.58 -14.35 -1.11
N ASP A 2 -30.29 -15.50 -1.70
CA ASP A 2 -29.07 -15.68 -2.49
C ASP A 2 -29.08 -14.79 -3.73
N HIS A 3 -27.89 -14.45 -4.21
CA HIS A 3 -27.73 -13.61 -5.40
C HIS A 3 -28.42 -14.28 -6.60
N PRO A 4 -29.23 -13.58 -7.41
CA PRO A 4 -30.02 -14.18 -8.50
C PRO A 4 -29.18 -14.86 -9.61
N LEU A 5 -27.86 -14.68 -9.58
CA LEU A 5 -26.92 -15.27 -10.53
C LEU A 5 -26.10 -16.43 -9.96
N ILE A 6 -26.40 -16.87 -8.72
CA ILE A 6 -25.58 -17.88 -8.02
C ILE A 6 -25.43 -19.17 -8.84
N ASP A 7 -26.49 -19.63 -9.49
CA ASP A 7 -26.48 -20.84 -10.31
C ASP A 7 -25.62 -20.69 -11.57
N LEU A 8 -25.69 -19.52 -12.22
CA LEU A 8 -24.87 -19.21 -13.39
C LEU A 8 -23.38 -19.10 -13.03
N ILE A 9 -23.08 -18.46 -11.89
CA ILE A 9 -21.71 -18.35 -11.36
C ILE A 9 -21.17 -19.75 -11.07
N ASN A 10 -21.93 -20.59 -10.36
CA ASN A 10 -21.54 -21.96 -10.04
C ASN A 10 -21.30 -22.81 -11.30
N ALA A 11 -22.16 -22.69 -12.32
CA ALA A 11 -21.99 -23.39 -13.59
C ALA A 11 -20.70 -22.97 -14.32
N ARG A 12 -20.36 -21.67 -14.30
CA ARG A 12 -19.10 -21.16 -14.87
C ARG A 12 -17.87 -21.67 -14.13
N ILE A 13 -17.91 -21.69 -12.80
CA ILE A 13 -16.81 -22.20 -11.96
C ILE A 13 -16.59 -23.69 -12.24
N ARG A 14 -17.65 -24.51 -12.22
CA ARG A 14 -17.54 -25.94 -12.51
C ARG A 14 -16.95 -26.24 -13.88
N LYS A 15 -17.39 -25.53 -14.91
CA LYS A 15 -16.81 -25.67 -16.26
C LYS A 15 -15.31 -25.34 -16.27
N ALA A 16 -14.89 -24.29 -15.57
CA ALA A 16 -13.47 -23.92 -15.47
C ALA A 16 -12.65 -24.98 -14.70
N GLU A 17 -13.22 -25.61 -13.68
CA GLU A 17 -12.61 -26.75 -12.98
C GLU A 17 -12.46 -27.97 -13.90
N GLU A 18 -13.50 -28.33 -14.65
CA GLU A 18 -13.48 -29.44 -15.63
C GLU A 18 -12.46 -29.23 -16.75
N GLU A 19 -12.26 -27.97 -17.16
CA GLU A 19 -11.27 -27.57 -18.16
C GLU A 19 -9.84 -27.45 -17.57
N GLY A 20 -9.65 -27.68 -16.27
CA GLY A 20 -8.35 -27.58 -15.60
C GLY A 20 -7.82 -26.15 -15.50
N ALA A 21 -8.68 -25.13 -15.57
CA ALA A 21 -8.28 -23.72 -15.55
C ALA A 21 -7.59 -23.29 -14.24
N PHE A 22 -7.76 -24.08 -13.17
CA PHE A 22 -7.11 -23.87 -11.87
C PHE A 22 -5.90 -24.80 -11.66
N ASP A 23 -5.57 -25.65 -12.63
CA ASP A 23 -4.39 -26.52 -12.56
C ASP A 23 -3.12 -25.72 -12.90
N ASN A 24 -2.03 -26.04 -12.20
CA ASN A 24 -0.70 -25.45 -12.43
C ASN A 24 -0.65 -23.90 -12.41
N LEU A 25 -1.51 -23.26 -11.61
CA LEU A 25 -1.49 -21.81 -11.46
C LEU A 25 -0.10 -21.30 -11.06
N PRO A 26 0.32 -20.11 -11.55
CA PRO A 26 1.57 -19.50 -11.14
C PRO A 26 1.64 -19.36 -9.61
N GLY A 27 2.59 -20.05 -8.99
CA GLY A 27 2.78 -20.05 -7.53
C GLY A 27 2.07 -21.18 -6.78
N ALA A 28 1.30 -22.03 -7.45
CA ALA A 28 0.69 -23.21 -6.83
C ALA A 28 1.75 -24.11 -6.17
N GLY A 29 1.51 -24.47 -4.90
CA GLY A 29 2.43 -25.29 -4.10
C GLY A 29 3.72 -24.60 -3.64
N LYS A 30 3.95 -23.33 -4.01
CA LYS A 30 5.12 -22.57 -3.56
C LYS A 30 4.80 -21.82 -2.25
N PRO A 31 5.78 -21.63 -1.37
CA PRO A 31 5.60 -20.78 -0.19
C PRO A 31 5.26 -19.35 -0.62
N LEU A 32 4.44 -18.67 0.17
CA LEU A 32 4.20 -17.25 -0.02
C LEU A 32 5.52 -16.47 0.12
N PRO A 33 5.71 -15.39 -0.65
CA PRO A 33 6.88 -14.54 -0.47
C PRO A 33 6.89 -13.93 0.93
N PRO A 34 8.07 -13.67 1.50
CA PRO A 34 8.18 -12.99 2.78
C PRO A 34 7.48 -11.63 2.71
N CYS A 35 6.68 -11.32 3.74
CA CYS A 35 5.91 -10.08 3.83
C CYS A 35 6.08 -9.51 5.24
N ASP A 36 6.64 -8.30 5.31
CA ASP A 36 6.92 -7.62 6.58
C ASP A 36 5.65 -7.10 7.27
N ASP A 37 4.57 -6.89 6.50
CA ASP A 37 3.26 -6.39 6.98
C ASP A 37 2.12 -7.26 6.40
N PRO A 38 1.90 -8.48 6.94
CA PRO A 38 0.90 -9.42 6.43
C PRO A 38 -0.54 -8.88 6.49
N GLU A 39 -0.84 -8.09 7.52
CA GLU A 39 -2.17 -7.47 7.72
C GLU A 39 -2.53 -6.53 6.56
N ASN A 40 -1.53 -5.86 5.99
CA ASN A 40 -1.72 -4.91 4.90
C ASN A 40 -1.26 -5.45 3.54
N ALA A 41 -0.94 -6.75 3.44
CA ALA A 41 -0.39 -7.34 2.23
C ALA A 41 -1.28 -7.11 1.00
N VAL A 42 -2.61 -7.24 1.16
CA VAL A 42 -3.58 -7.01 0.07
C VAL A 42 -3.62 -5.55 -0.35
N PHE A 43 -3.74 -4.63 0.61
CA PHE A 43 -3.77 -3.19 0.36
C PHE A 43 -2.49 -2.70 -0.31
N ASN A 44 -1.34 -3.11 0.23
CA ASN A 44 -0.02 -2.78 -0.32
C ASN A 44 0.16 -3.34 -1.73
N ARG A 45 -0.31 -4.56 -2.00
CA ARG A 45 -0.28 -5.16 -3.35
C ARG A 45 -1.14 -4.37 -4.33
N ILE A 46 -2.38 -4.04 -3.98
CA ILE A 46 -3.27 -3.24 -4.84
C ILE A 46 -2.62 -1.90 -5.19
N LEU A 47 -2.06 -1.20 -4.21
CA LEU A 47 -1.38 0.07 -4.46
C LEU A 47 -0.19 -0.11 -5.40
N LYS A 48 0.68 -1.10 -5.13
CA LYS A 48 1.86 -1.38 -5.95
C LYS A 48 1.50 -1.73 -7.39
N ASP A 49 0.48 -2.57 -7.59
CA ASP A 49 0.02 -2.99 -8.92
C ASP A 49 -0.56 -1.82 -9.73
N ASN A 50 -1.05 -0.78 -9.06
CA ASN A 50 -1.54 0.45 -9.67
C ASN A 50 -0.49 1.58 -9.73
N GLY A 51 0.77 1.31 -9.40
CA GLY A 51 1.84 2.32 -9.35
C GLY A 51 1.68 3.36 -8.23
N ALA A 52 0.82 3.10 -7.25
CA ALA A 52 0.60 3.94 -6.09
C ALA A 52 1.43 3.46 -4.89
N VAL A 53 1.62 4.34 -3.91
CA VAL A 53 2.25 4.02 -2.62
C VAL A 53 1.31 4.41 -1.48
N PRO A 54 1.39 3.74 -0.32
CA PRO A 54 0.66 4.18 0.85
C PRO A 54 1.00 5.63 1.21
N GLU A 55 0.02 6.37 1.73
CA GLU A 55 0.19 7.79 2.06
C GLU A 55 1.38 8.03 3.00
N PHE A 56 1.53 7.20 4.04
CA PHE A 56 2.67 7.31 4.97
C PHE A 56 4.03 7.17 4.28
N VAL A 57 4.14 6.39 3.21
CA VAL A 57 5.38 6.23 2.43
C VAL A 57 5.66 7.51 1.65
N SER A 58 4.64 8.09 1.01
CA SER A 58 4.76 9.39 0.32
C SER A 58 5.19 10.49 1.29
N LEU A 59 4.51 10.61 2.43
CA LEU A 59 4.83 11.58 3.47
C LEU A 59 6.23 11.36 4.06
N SER A 60 6.66 10.11 4.23
CA SER A 60 8.02 9.79 4.71
C SER A 60 9.11 10.24 3.73
N ARG A 61 8.87 10.10 2.41
CA ARG A 61 9.79 10.61 1.37
C ARG A 61 9.86 12.14 1.39
N GLU A 62 8.72 12.79 1.55
CA GLU A 62 8.66 14.26 1.67
C GLU A 62 9.38 14.76 2.92
N LEU A 63 9.20 14.10 4.06
CA LEU A 63 9.89 14.40 5.31
C LEU A 63 11.41 14.27 5.15
N ALA A 64 11.89 13.22 4.46
CA ALA A 64 13.31 13.04 4.19
C ALA A 64 13.88 14.19 3.34
N ARG A 65 13.16 14.59 2.29
CA ARG A 65 13.53 15.74 1.44
C ARG A 65 13.59 17.05 2.23
N LEU A 66 12.59 17.34 3.06
CA LEU A 66 12.60 18.56 3.89
C LEU A 66 13.75 18.59 4.90
N ARG A 67 14.10 17.43 5.48
CA ARG A 67 15.25 17.33 6.39
C ARG A 67 16.56 17.61 5.66
N GLU A 68 16.70 17.15 4.41
CA GLU A 68 17.86 17.48 3.57
C GLU A 68 17.91 18.98 3.25
N THR A 69 16.80 19.58 2.80
CA THR A 69 16.70 21.04 2.58
C THR A 69 17.03 21.83 3.85
N LEU A 70 16.60 21.36 5.02
CA LEU A 70 16.90 22.00 6.30
C LEU A 70 18.40 21.99 6.62
N LEU A 71 19.16 20.97 6.20
CA LEU A 71 20.61 20.93 6.41
C LEU A 71 21.32 21.99 5.56
N GLU A 72 20.84 22.23 4.34
CA GLU A 72 21.45 23.16 3.38
C GLU A 72 21.00 24.62 3.56
N THR A 73 19.88 24.85 4.26
CA THR A 73 19.32 26.21 4.44
C THR A 73 20.10 27.00 5.49
N ALA A 74 20.75 28.10 5.07
CA ALA A 74 21.46 29.02 5.97
C ALA A 74 20.55 30.08 6.60
N ASP A 75 19.48 30.49 5.91
CA ASP A 75 18.58 31.55 6.39
C ASP A 75 17.77 31.11 7.62
N ARG A 76 17.83 31.91 8.68
CA ARG A 76 17.19 31.59 9.98
C ARG A 76 15.66 31.57 9.88
N SER A 77 15.06 32.43 9.05
CA SER A 77 13.61 32.52 8.92
C SER A 77 13.06 31.33 8.13
N GLU A 78 13.75 30.95 7.06
CA GLU A 78 13.39 29.82 6.22
C GLU A 78 13.61 28.48 6.92
N ARG A 79 14.72 28.33 7.67
CA ARG A 79 14.89 27.17 8.56
C ARG A 79 13.72 27.00 9.52
N ARG A 80 13.18 28.11 10.07
CA ARG A 80 12.05 28.06 11.00
C ARG A 80 10.77 27.59 10.32
N ARG A 81 10.52 28.00 9.07
CA ARG A 81 9.40 27.49 8.26
C ARG A 81 9.55 26.00 7.98
N ILE A 82 10.71 25.57 7.49
CA ILE A 82 10.96 24.15 7.18
C ILE A 82 10.80 23.29 8.44
N MET A 83 11.26 23.76 9.61
CA MET A 83 11.02 23.04 10.87
C MET A 83 9.54 22.91 11.23
N GLN A 84 8.72 23.93 10.97
CA GLN A 84 7.26 23.84 11.19
C GLN A 84 6.62 22.83 10.24
N GLU A 85 7.02 22.81 8.97
CA GLU A 85 6.54 21.84 7.99
C GLU A 85 6.93 20.41 8.35
N VAL A 86 8.19 20.20 8.77
CA VAL A 86 8.68 18.92 9.29
C VAL A 86 7.83 18.42 10.45
N SER A 87 7.56 19.26 11.45
CA SER A 87 6.72 18.88 12.60
C SER A 87 5.28 18.54 12.20
N LEU A 88 4.70 19.27 11.25
CA LEU A 88 3.36 18.98 10.75
C LEU A 88 3.31 17.64 9.97
N LEU A 89 4.32 17.38 9.14
CA LEU A 89 4.46 16.13 8.39
C LEU A 89 4.64 14.92 9.31
N GLU A 90 5.44 15.04 10.37
CA GLU A 90 5.60 14.00 11.39
C GLU A 90 4.27 13.67 12.07
N ALA A 91 3.49 14.68 12.45
CA ALA A 91 2.16 14.49 13.03
C ALA A 91 1.19 13.80 12.05
N ARG A 92 1.21 14.17 10.77
CA ARG A 92 0.38 13.52 9.73
C ARG A 92 0.77 12.06 9.50
N ILE A 93 2.06 11.73 9.50
CA ILE A 93 2.55 10.35 9.38
C ILE A 93 2.05 9.51 10.55
N GLU A 94 2.13 10.02 11.78
CA GLU A 94 1.64 9.30 12.96
C GLU A 94 0.13 9.05 12.91
N LEU A 95 -0.65 10.03 12.46
CA LEU A 95 -2.09 9.85 12.24
C LEU A 95 -2.39 8.83 11.13
N ALA A 96 -1.68 8.89 10.00
CA ALA A 96 -1.83 7.94 8.91
C ALA A 96 -1.41 6.50 9.31
N ARG A 97 -0.51 6.36 10.28
CA ARG A 97 -0.14 5.06 10.87
C ARG A 97 -1.15 4.56 11.90
N LYS A 98 -1.73 5.46 12.71
CA LYS A 98 -2.67 5.16 13.81
C LYS A 98 -4.14 5.04 13.38
N ALA A 99 -4.55 5.60 12.25
CA ALA A 99 -5.90 5.42 11.70
C ALA A 99 -6.15 3.98 11.18
N ARG A 100 -5.35 3.02 11.65
CA ARG A 100 -5.43 1.58 11.40
C ARG A 100 -6.02 0.89 12.62
#